data_AF-A0A4S2MLH2-F1
#
_entry.id   AF-A0A4S2MLH2-F1
#
_cell.length_a   1.000
_cell.length_b   1.000
_cell.length_c   1.000
_cell.angle_alpha   90.00
_cell.angle_beta   90.00
_cell.angle_gamma   90.00
#
_symmetry.space_group_name_H-M   'P 1'
#
loop_
_entity.id
_entity.type
_entity.pdbx_description
1 polymer ?
#
loop_
_entity_poly.entity_id
_entity_poly.type
_entity_poly.pdbx_seq_one_letter_code
_entity_poly.pdbx_strand_id
1 'polypeptide(L)'
;MTPGAGPSPSTTTLRNIITKTLASSLKHRKPTAVMPQSYIITAKPDCTDDEVQALKQQCRDKGGKITHEYTIIKGFAVEYPDDAVMALADHPHVENVEQDQTVTTQ
;
A
#
# COMPACT_ATOMS: atom_id res chain seq x y z
N MET A 1 -49.11 14.28 52.65
CA MET A 1 -47.95 15.05 53.14
C MET A 1 -47.15 14.18 54.09
N THR A 2 -46.03 13.63 53.60
CA THR A 2 -44.91 13.08 54.38
C THR A 2 -43.68 13.14 53.46
N PRO A 3 -42.60 13.84 53.84
CA PRO A 3 -41.34 13.82 53.09
C PRO A 3 -40.42 12.71 53.63
N GLY A 4 -39.53 12.16 52.81
CA GLY A 4 -38.44 11.31 53.33
C GLY A 4 -37.64 10.53 52.30
N ALA A 5 -36.33 10.81 52.29
CA ALA A 5 -35.21 9.95 51.87
C ALA A 5 -34.84 9.82 50.38
N GLY A 6 -34.09 10.83 49.89
CA GLY A 6 -32.73 10.73 49.35
C GLY A 6 -32.34 9.62 48.35
N PRO A 7 -31.82 9.97 47.15
CA PRO A 7 -31.15 9.00 46.28
C PRO A 7 -29.72 8.70 46.77
N SER A 8 -29.44 7.40 46.93
CA SER A 8 -28.12 6.84 47.25
C SER A 8 -27.13 7.05 46.09
N PRO A 9 -25.92 7.58 46.33
CA PRO A 9 -24.83 7.54 45.37
C PRO A 9 -23.89 6.36 45.70
N SER A 10 -23.57 5.54 44.70
CA SER A 10 -22.26 4.88 44.49
C SER A 10 -22.42 3.62 43.63
N THR A 11 -21.85 3.63 42.42
CA THR A 11 -20.83 2.64 42.02
C THR A 11 -20.03 3.21 40.85
N THR A 12 -18.83 3.63 41.23
CA THR A 12 -17.70 4.00 40.39
C THR A 12 -17.25 2.83 39.50
N THR A 13 -17.18 3.05 38.19
CA THR A 13 -16.24 2.31 37.32
C THR A 13 -15.44 3.30 36.50
N LEU A 14 -14.33 3.75 37.11
CA LEU A 14 -13.17 4.32 36.42
C LEU A 14 -12.35 3.17 35.82
N ARG A 15 -11.93 3.34 34.55
CA ARG A 15 -10.75 2.77 33.83
C ARG A 15 -10.99 3.04 32.33
N ASN A 16 -10.12 3.63 31.50
CA ASN A 16 -8.71 3.93 31.59
C ASN A 16 -8.35 5.13 30.70
N ILE A 17 -7.37 5.88 31.18
CA ILE A 17 -6.67 6.99 30.55
C ILE A 17 -5.50 6.40 29.72
N ILE A 18 -4.99 7.18 28.76
CA ILE A 18 -3.68 7.09 28.09
C ILE A 18 -3.71 6.14 26.86
N THR A 19 -3.68 6.66 25.63
CA THR A 19 -2.43 7.01 24.93
C THR A 19 -2.59 8.31 24.11
N LYS A 20 -1.92 9.38 24.51
CA LYS A 20 -0.70 9.92 23.88
C LYS A 20 -0.74 9.96 22.33
N THR A 21 -1.03 11.17 21.84
CA THR A 21 -0.11 11.98 21.02
C THR A 21 0.72 11.25 19.97
N LEU A 22 0.35 11.45 18.70
CA LEU A 22 1.29 12.02 17.75
C LEU A 22 0.53 12.86 16.73
N ALA A 23 0.55 14.18 16.94
CA ALA A 23 0.35 15.12 15.86
C ALA A 23 1.56 14.98 14.93
N SER A 24 1.42 14.18 13.88
CA SER A 24 2.38 14.16 12.77
C SER A 24 2.14 15.41 11.93
N SER A 25 2.71 16.51 12.40
CA SER A 25 2.90 17.74 11.64
C SER A 25 3.75 17.44 10.40
N LEU A 26 3.13 17.00 9.31
CA LEU A 26 3.77 17.01 7.99
C LEU A 26 3.67 18.42 7.39
N LYS A 27 4.30 19.37 8.08
CA LYS A 27 4.59 20.69 7.55
C LYS A 27 5.76 20.54 6.58
N HIS A 28 5.51 20.81 5.29
CA HIS A 28 6.51 21.02 4.22
C HIS A 28 7.20 19.79 3.60
N ARG A 29 6.44 18.87 3.02
CA ARG A 29 6.91 18.29 1.74
C ARG A 29 6.21 19.06 0.64
N LYS A 30 6.98 19.87 -0.12
CA LYS A 30 6.53 20.25 -1.47
C LYS A 30 6.08 18.94 -2.14
N PRO A 31 4.93 18.87 -2.83
CA PRO A 31 4.76 17.79 -3.78
C PRO A 31 5.91 17.96 -4.78
N THR A 32 7.01 17.25 -4.57
CA THR A 32 7.89 16.89 -5.67
C THR A 32 6.93 16.29 -6.69
N ALA A 33 6.89 16.83 -7.89
CA ALA A 33 6.11 16.23 -8.96
C ALA A 33 6.60 14.78 -9.06
N VAL A 34 5.83 13.87 -8.46
CA VAL A 34 6.15 12.45 -8.46
C VAL A 34 5.82 12.04 -9.87
N MET A 35 6.84 11.99 -10.71
CA MET A 35 6.66 11.44 -12.04
C MET A 35 6.39 9.96 -11.83
N PRO A 36 5.21 9.46 -12.20
CA PRO A 36 4.92 8.04 -12.08
C PRO A 36 6.02 7.25 -12.77
N GLN A 37 6.63 6.31 -12.06
CA GLN A 37 7.65 5.43 -12.62
C GLN A 37 6.97 4.13 -13.04
N SER A 38 7.22 3.74 -14.28
CA SER A 38 6.80 2.44 -14.80
C SER A 38 7.85 1.40 -14.44
N TYR A 39 7.40 0.22 -14.03
CA TYR A 39 8.25 -0.91 -13.72
C TYR A 39 7.73 -2.15 -14.41
N ILE A 40 8.64 -2.94 -14.97
CA ILE A 40 8.36 -4.25 -15.54
C ILE A 40 8.59 -5.28 -14.45
N ILE A 41 7.52 -5.98 -14.06
CA ILE A 41 7.58 -7.09 -13.13
C ILE A 41 7.51 -8.38 -13.93
N THR A 42 8.55 -9.18 -13.80
CA THR A 42 8.61 -10.53 -14.36
C THR A 42 8.36 -11.50 -13.23
N ALA A 43 7.30 -12.29 -13.33
CA ALA A 43 7.04 -13.43 -12.44
C ALA A 43 7.83 -14.64 -12.91
N LYS A 44 8.14 -15.54 -11.97
CA LYS A 44 8.85 -16.79 -12.25
C LYS A 44 8.10 -17.65 -13.26
N PRO A 45 8.79 -18.46 -14.09
CA PRO A 45 8.15 -19.38 -15.02
C PRO A 45 7.28 -20.43 -14.31
N ASP A 46 7.60 -20.76 -13.06
CA ASP A 46 6.84 -21.68 -12.22
C ASP A 46 5.52 -21.09 -11.68
N CYS A 47 5.29 -19.78 -11.80
CA CYS A 47 4.05 -19.19 -11.34
C CYS A 47 2.86 -19.60 -12.20
N THR A 48 1.74 -19.85 -11.52
CA THR A 48 0.43 -20.06 -12.15
C THR A 48 -0.17 -18.72 -12.60
N ASP A 49 -1.09 -18.76 -13.56
CA ASP A 49 -1.75 -17.53 -14.03
C ASP A 49 -2.49 -16.82 -12.89
N ASP A 50 -3.12 -17.59 -11.99
CA ASP A 50 -3.83 -17.08 -10.82
C ASP A 50 -2.91 -16.25 -9.89
N GLU A 51 -1.68 -16.71 -9.65
CA GLU A 51 -0.69 -15.97 -8.87
C GLU A 51 -0.28 -14.66 -9.56
N VAL A 52 -0.15 -14.65 -10.88
CA VAL A 52 0.14 -13.43 -11.65
C VAL A 52 -1.04 -12.46 -11.58
N GLN A 53 -2.28 -12.96 -11.64
CA GLN A 53 -3.49 -12.15 -11.44
C GLN A 53 -3.55 -11.56 -10.02
N ALA A 54 -3.26 -12.37 -9.00
CA ALA A 54 -3.20 -11.92 -7.62
C ALA A 54 -2.13 -10.85 -7.42
N LEU A 55 -0.95 -11.00 -8.05
CA LEU A 55 0.12 -10.01 -8.00
C LEU A 55 -0.31 -8.68 -8.67
N LYS A 56 -0.97 -8.74 -9.83
CA LYS A 56 -1.56 -7.56 -10.48
C LYS A 56 -2.59 -6.87 -9.58
N GLN A 57 -3.40 -7.65 -8.88
CA GLN A 57 -4.40 -7.11 -7.97
C GLN A 57 -3.75 -6.42 -6.76
N GLN A 58 -2.77 -7.07 -6.12
CA GLN A 58 -1.97 -6.46 -5.05
C GLN A 58 -1.32 -5.16 -5.50
N CYS A 59 -0.88 -5.10 -6.76
CA CYS A 59 -0.32 -3.87 -7.31
C CYS A 59 -1.34 -2.73 -7.37
N ARG A 60 -2.55 -3.04 -7.84
CA ARG A 60 -3.66 -2.08 -7.88
C ARG A 60 -4.06 -1.61 -6.48
N ASP A 61 -4.12 -2.53 -5.52
CA ASP A 61 -4.46 -2.21 -4.13
C ASP A 61 -3.41 -1.30 -3.46
N LYS A 62 -2.14 -1.41 -3.87
CA LYS A 62 -1.05 -0.52 -3.44
C LYS A 62 -1.04 0.85 -4.14
N GLY A 63 -2.02 1.13 -5.01
CA GLY A 63 -2.10 2.37 -5.78
C GLY A 63 -1.27 2.34 -7.06
N GLY A 64 -0.83 1.16 -7.50
CA GLY A 64 -0.19 0.95 -8.78
C GLY A 64 -1.21 0.82 -9.92
N LYS A 65 -0.82 1.18 -11.12
CA LYS A 65 -1.65 1.06 -12.32
C LYS A 65 -0.97 0.13 -13.32
N ILE A 66 -1.61 -1.00 -13.62
CA ILE A 66 -1.10 -1.89 -14.67
C ILE A 66 -1.20 -1.16 -16.02
N THR A 67 -0.06 -0.95 -16.68
CA THR A 67 0.04 -0.22 -17.97
C THR A 67 0.19 -1.17 -19.14
N HIS A 68 0.81 -2.33 -18.92
CA HIS A 68 1.04 -3.32 -19.96
C HIS A 68 1.02 -4.74 -19.40
N GLU A 69 0.61 -5.70 -20.21
CA GLU A 69 0.63 -7.13 -19.87
C GLU A 69 1.38 -7.87 -20.96
N TYR A 70 2.37 -8.67 -20.56
CA TYR A 70 3.16 -9.45 -21.49
C TYR A 70 2.64 -10.89 -21.51
N THR A 71 2.45 -11.43 -22.70
CA THR A 71 2.02 -12.83 -22.90
C THR A 71 3.21 -13.77 -23.15
N ILE A 72 4.33 -13.23 -23.64
CA ILE A 72 5.55 -13.99 -23.96
C ILE A 72 6.38 -14.25 -22.70
N ILE A 73 6.53 -13.23 -21.86
CA ILE A 73 7.10 -13.33 -20.53
C ILE A 73 5.95 -13.27 -19.53
N LYS A 74 5.96 -14.10 -18.48
CA LYS A 74 4.94 -14.07 -17.43
C LYS A 74 5.12 -12.80 -16.60
N GLY A 75 4.75 -11.65 -17.13
CA GLY A 75 5.06 -10.37 -16.52
C GLY A 75 4.10 -9.28 -16.95
N PHE A 76 4.16 -8.16 -16.24
CA PHE A 76 3.34 -7.00 -16.51
C PHE A 76 4.09 -5.73 -16.14
N ALA A 77 3.78 -4.64 -16.84
CA ALA A 77 4.24 -3.31 -16.49
C ALA A 77 3.23 -2.66 -15.55
N VAL A 78 3.74 -2.03 -14.49
CA VAL A 78 2.97 -1.31 -13.49
C VAL A 78 3.59 0.05 -13.23
N GLU A 79 2.74 1.06 -13.23
CA GLU A 79 3.08 2.43 -12.91
C GLU A 79 2.82 2.69 -11.42
N TYR A 80 3.82 3.16 -10.69
CA TYR A 80 3.70 3.51 -9.27
C TYR A 80 4.07 4.98 -9.02
N PRO A 81 3.39 5.65 -8.07
CA PRO A 81 3.95 6.81 -7.42
C PRO A 81 5.13 6.33 -6.55
N ASP A 82 6.31 6.92 -6.80
CA ASP A 82 7.66 6.60 -6.29
C ASP A 82 7.75 5.99 -4.86
N ASP A 83 8.79 5.18 -4.61
CA ASP A 83 9.10 4.41 -3.37
C ASP A 83 8.28 3.13 -3.10
N ALA A 84 7.20 2.86 -3.85
CA ALA A 84 6.33 1.69 -3.59
C ALA A 84 6.87 0.35 -4.14
N VAL A 85 7.79 0.37 -5.12
CA VAL A 85 8.18 -0.85 -5.85
C VAL A 85 9.09 -1.80 -5.08
N MET A 86 9.82 -1.29 -4.08
CA MET A 86 10.77 -2.09 -3.29
C MET A 86 10.09 -3.30 -2.63
N ALA A 87 8.81 -3.17 -2.28
CA ALA A 87 8.04 -4.27 -1.67
C ALA A 87 7.71 -5.41 -2.67
N LEU A 88 7.77 -5.17 -3.99
CA LEU A 88 7.51 -6.19 -5.01
C LEU A 88 8.76 -6.97 -5.39
N ALA A 89 9.94 -6.38 -5.22
CA ALA A 89 11.22 -7.06 -5.47
C ALA A 89 11.43 -8.25 -4.53
N ASP A 90 10.97 -8.15 -3.28
CA ASP A 90 11.05 -9.23 -2.27
C ASP A 90 9.94 -10.29 -2.39
N HIS A 91 9.03 -10.18 -3.36
CA HIS A 91 7.91 -11.11 -3.46
C HIS A 91 8.40 -12.49 -3.96
N PRO A 92 8.04 -13.62 -3.31
CA PRO A 92 8.61 -14.94 -3.61
C PRO A 92 8.35 -15.43 -5.05
N HIS A 93 7.30 -14.90 -5.67
CA HIS A 93 6.84 -15.22 -7.02
C HIS A 93 7.40 -14.29 -8.10
N VAL A 94 8.09 -13.22 -7.70
CA VAL A 94 8.73 -12.28 -8.62
C VAL A 94 10.15 -12.79 -8.91
N GLU A 95 10.49 -12.80 -10.20
CA GLU A 95 11.82 -13.14 -10.68
C GLU A 95 12.66 -11.88 -10.82
N ASN A 96 12.10 -10.83 -11.40
CA ASN A 96 12.81 -9.58 -11.63
C ASN A 96 11.85 -8.38 -11.57
N VAL A 97 12.34 -7.27 -11.03
CA VAL A 97 11.67 -5.95 -11.10
C VAL A 97 12.66 -4.97 -11.71
N GLU A 98 12.30 -4.44 -12.88
CA GLU A 98 13.11 -3.47 -13.61
C GLU A 98 12.33 -2.17 -13.79
N GLN A 99 13.01 -1.03 -13.74
CA GLN A 99 12.41 0.24 -14.12
C GLN A 99 12.31 0.34 -15.64
N ASP A 100 11.10 0.57 -16.14
CA ASP A 100 10.85 0.78 -17.56
C ASP A 100 11.45 2.13 -18.00
N GLN A 101 12.45 2.08 -18.86
CA GLN A 101 13.18 3.25 -19.35
C GLN A 101 12.93 3.45 -20.85
N THR A 102 12.66 4.70 -21.23
CA THR A 102 12.53 5.10 -22.63
C THR A 102 13.87 4.97 -23.36
N VAL A 103 13.91 4.17 -24.42
CA VAL A 103 15.05 4.09 -25.34
C VAL A 103 14.83 4.97 -26.57
N THR A 104 15.84 5.71 -27.00
CA THR A 104 15.81 6.55 -28.22
C THR A 104 16.71 5.97 -29.30
N THR A 105 16.22 5.89 -30.54
CA THR A 105 17.02 5.46 -31.70
C THR A 105 17.74 6.64 -32.35
N GLN A 106 18.90 6.37 -32.96
CA GLN A 106 19.78 7.35 -33.63
C GLN A 106 19.31 7.69 -35.05
#